data_AF-A0A9J6GL36-F1
#
_entry.id   AF-A0A9J6GL36-F1
#
_cell.length_a   1.000
_cell.length_b   1.000
_cell.length_c   1.000
_cell.angle_alpha   90.00
_cell.angle_beta   90.00
_cell.angle_gamma   90.00
#
_symmetry.space_group_name_H-M   'P 1'
#
loop_
_entity.id
_entity.type
_entity.pdbx_description
1 polymer ?
#
loop_
_entity_poly.entity_id
_entity_poly.type
_entity_poly.pdbx_seq_one_letter_code
_entity_poly.pdbx_strand_id
1 'polypeptide(L)' 'MQQLNLRVLTDPAHATRQGNSVQRNTTPYLSIVKNVNSAQWRNTLINLASDHYIMEALLVAGPA' A
#
# COMPACT_ATOMS: atom_id res chain seq x y z
N MET A 1 -8.40 2.12 -15.48
CA MET A 1 -7.58 2.87 -14.50
C MET A 1 -6.97 4.15 -15.08
N GLN A 2 -6.33 4.11 -16.25
CA GLN A 2 -5.73 5.30 -16.87
C GLN A 2 -6.74 6.40 -17.24
N GLN A 3 -7.96 6.03 -17.65
CA GLN A 3 -9.01 7.00 -18.03
C GLN A 3 -9.48 7.90 -16.86
N LEU A 4 -9.22 7.50 -15.61
CA LEU A 4 -9.56 8.27 -14.40
C LEU A 4 -8.33 8.85 -13.69
N ASN A 5 -7.15 8.77 -14.33
CA ASN A 5 -5.86 9.14 -13.76
C ASN A 5 -5.61 8.50 -12.37
N LEU A 6 -5.89 7.20 -12.28
CA LEU A 6 -5.65 6.38 -11.09
C LEU A 6 -4.32 5.64 -11.23
N ARG A 7 -3.52 5.65 -10.16
CA ARG A 7 -2.28 4.87 -10.05
C ARG A 7 -2.33 3.99 -8.80
N VAL A 8 -2.08 2.70 -8.98
CA VAL A 8 -1.89 1.77 -7.87
C VAL A 8 -0.51 2.01 -7.26
N LEU A 9 -0.46 2.12 -5.93
CA LEU A 9 0.79 2.26 -5.17
C LEU A 9 1.20 0.96 -4.48
N THR A 10 0.27 0.04 -4.31
CA THR A 10 0.52 -1.22 -3.60
C THR A 10 1.54 -2.05 -4.35
N ASP A 11 2.65 -2.38 -3.69
CA ASP A 11 3.60 -3.36 -4.19
C ASP A 11 3.19 -4.77 -3.73
N PRO A 12 2.76 -5.67 -4.64
CA PRO A 12 2.34 -7.01 -4.29
C PRO A 12 3.51 -7.94 -3.90
N ALA A 13 4.76 -7.55 -4.17
CA ALA A 13 5.93 -8.34 -3.79
C ALA A 13 6.14 -8.42 -2.27
N HIS A 14 5.58 -7.45 -1.53
CA HIS A 14 5.69 -7.35 -0.08
C HIS A 14 4.32 -7.56 0.56
N ALA A 15 4.14 -8.70 1.23
CA ALA A 15 2.90 -9.04 1.90
C ALA A 15 2.49 -7.98 2.92
N THR A 16 1.25 -7.53 2.87
CA THR A 16 0.70 -6.52 3.78
C THR A 16 -0.02 -7.14 4.98
N ARG A 17 -0.16 -8.48 4.98
CA ARG A 17 -0.59 -9.30 6.10
C ARG A 17 0.35 -10.49 6.27
N GLN A 18 0.85 -10.68 7.49
CA GLN A 18 1.62 -11.84 7.88
C GLN A 18 0.70 -13.05 8.11
N GLY A 19 1.07 -14.19 7.55
CA GLY A 19 0.42 -15.47 7.79
C GLY A 19 0.76 -16.08 9.15
N ASN A 20 0.28 -17.29 9.37
CA ASN A 20 0.59 -18.11 10.53
C ASN A 20 0.84 -19.56 10.11
N SER A 21 0.81 -20.52 11.03
CA SER A 21 1.02 -21.94 10.74
C SER A 21 -0.02 -22.57 9.79
N VAL A 22 -1.16 -21.90 9.58
CA VAL A 22 -2.28 -22.37 8.75
C VAL A 22 -2.44 -21.55 7.47
N GLN A 23 -2.09 -20.27 7.50
CA GLN A 23 -2.33 -19.33 6.42
C GLN A 23 -1.02 -18.71 5.93
N ARG A 24 -0.83 -18.63 4.61
CA ARG A 24 0.34 -17.94 4.02
C ARG A 24 0.25 -16.41 4.16
N ASN A 25 1.38 -15.74 3.95
CA ASN A 25 1.44 -14.29 3.79
C ASN A 25 0.55 -13.85 2.60
N THR A 26 -0.20 -12.76 2.78
CA THR A 26 -1.11 -12.21 1.74
C THR A 26 -1.00 -10.69 1.63
N THR A 27 -1.53 -10.14 0.54
CA THR A 27 -1.54 -8.70 0.25
C THR A 27 -2.98 -8.20 0.09
N PRO A 28 -3.80 -8.16 1.16
CA PRO A 28 -5.22 -7.81 1.04
C PRO A 28 -5.48 -6.29 0.92
N TYR A 29 -4.49 -5.45 1.21
CA TYR A 29 -4.64 -4.00 1.12
C TYR A 29 -4.41 -3.46 -0.29
N LEU A 30 -5.18 -2.42 -0.64
CA LEU A 30 -5.09 -1.71 -1.91
C LEU A 30 -5.01 -0.19 -1.66
N SER A 31 -3.84 0.39 -1.94
CA SER A 31 -3.62 1.83 -2.01
C SER A 31 -3.62 2.32 -3.45
N ILE A 32 -4.48 3.29 -3.75
CA ILE A 32 -4.62 3.95 -5.05
C ILE A 32 -4.61 5.46 -4.83
N VAL A 33 -3.94 6.19 -5.73
CA VAL A 33 -4.02 7.66 -5.79
C VAL A 33 -4.70 8.13 -7.07
N LYS A 34 -5.31 9.31 -6.99
CA LYS A 34 -5.96 10.01 -8.10
C LYS A 34 -5.42 11.43 -8.19
N ASN A 35 -5.00 11.86 -9.38
CA ASN A 35 -4.54 13.24 -9.60
C ASN A 35 -3.41 13.69 -8.66
N VAL A 36 -2.50 12.76 -8.32
CA VAL A 36 -1.34 13.06 -7.47
C VAL A 36 -0.08 13.03 -8.32
N ASN A 37 0.64 14.15 -8.36
CA ASN A 37 1.90 14.30 -9.11
C ASN A 37 2.97 13.34 -8.60
N SER A 38 3.20 13.33 -7.28
CA SER A 38 4.18 12.46 -6.64
C SER A 38 3.60 11.79 -5.40
N ALA A 39 3.83 10.48 -5.31
CA ALA A 39 3.45 9.66 -4.17
C ALA A 39 4.58 8.67 -3.90
N GLN A 40 4.99 8.58 -2.64
CA GLN A 40 5.78 7.48 -2.11
C GLN A 40 4.88 6.58 -1.29
N TRP A 41 5.08 5.29 -1.37
CA TRP A 41 4.34 4.29 -0.61
C TRP A 41 5.32 3.25 -0.09
N ARG A 42 5.14 2.83 1.15
CA ARG A 42 5.88 1.70 1.70
C ARG A 42 5.05 0.89 2.67
N ASN A 43 5.28 -0.42 2.64
CA ASN A 43 4.95 -1.30 3.74
C ASN A 43 5.99 -1.10 4.84
N THR A 44 5.58 -0.65 6.02
CA THR A 44 6.52 -0.36 7.12
C THR A 44 7.06 -1.63 7.79
N LEU A 45 6.43 -2.78 7.55
CA LEU A 45 6.67 -4.06 8.24
C LEU A 45 6.43 -4.01 9.77
N ILE A 46 5.83 -2.93 10.28
CA ILE A 46 5.42 -2.80 11.67
C ILE A 46 3.95 -3.24 11.78
N ASN A 47 3.64 -4.15 12.71
CA ASN A 47 2.29 -4.71 12.87
C ASN A 47 1.64 -4.42 14.24
N LEU A 48 2.38 -3.89 15.22
CA LEU A 48 1.89 -3.63 16.58
C LEU A 48 1.13 -4.81 17.22
N ALA A 49 1.66 -6.04 17.05
CA ALA A 49 1.04 -7.29 17.50
C ALA A 49 -0.29 -7.68 16.80
N SER A 50 -0.63 -7.04 15.68
CA SER A 50 -1.59 -7.54 14.69
C SER A 50 -0.91 -8.48 13.69
N ASP A 51 -1.68 -9.15 12.83
CA ASP A 51 -1.22 -9.83 11.63
C ASP A 51 -1.14 -8.88 10.40
N HIS A 52 -1.63 -7.64 10.50
CA HIS A 52 -1.57 -6.65 9.42
C HIS A 52 -0.44 -5.64 9.63
N TYR A 53 0.33 -5.35 8.56
CA TYR A 53 1.36 -4.31 8.61
C TYR A 53 0.78 -2.92 8.34
N ILE A 54 1.41 -1.91 8.93
CA ILE A 54 1.09 -0.49 8.70
C ILE A 54 1.63 -0.08 7.32
N MET A 55 0.76 0.49 6.49
CA MET A 55 1.12 1.10 5.21
C MET A 55 1.29 2.60 5.40
N GLU A 56 2.38 3.14 4.88
CA GLU A 56 2.66 4.58 4.89
C GLU A 56 2.66 5.10 3.45
N ALA A 57 2.04 6.27 3.24
CA ALA A 57 2.12 6.98 1.99
C ALA A 57 2.42 8.46 2.23
N LEU A 58 3.42 8.98 1.53
CA LEU A 58 3.75 10.40 1.49
C LEU A 58 3.32 10.96 0.13
N LEU A 59 2.46 11.97 0.14
CA LEU A 59 1.88 12.55 -1.06
C LEU A 59 2.33 14.00 -1.19
N VAL A 60 2.70 14.41 -2.40
CA VAL A 60 2.79 15.83 -2.76
C VAL A 60 1.49 16.19 -3.46
N ALA A 61 0.62 16.87 -2.72
CA ALA A 61 -0.64 17.40 -3.22
C ALA A 61 -0.50 18.89 -3.55
N GLY A 62 -1.06 19.31 -4.69
CA GLY A 62 -1.01 20.70 -5.16
C GLY A 62 -0.84 20.75 -6.68
N PRO A 63 -1.16 21.89 -7.33
CA PRO A 63 -0.87 22.08 -8.75
C PRO A 63 0.65 21.96 -9.00
N ALA A 64 1.00 21.54 -10.22
CA ALA A 64 2.35 21.70 -10.74
C ALA A 64 2.65 23.18 -10.99
#